data_AF-A0AB33U7N8-F1
#
_entry.id   AF-A0AB33U7N8-F1
#
_cell.length_a   1.000
_cell.length_b   1.000
_cell.length_c   1.000
_cell.angle_alpha   90.00
_cell.angle_beta   90.00
_cell.angle_gamma   90.00
#
_symmetry.space_group_name_H-M   'P 1'
#
loop_
_entity.id
_entity.type
_entity.pdbx_description
1 polymer ?
#
loop_
_entity_poly.entity_id
_entity_poly.type
_entity_poly.pdbx_seq_one_letter_code
_entity_poly.pdbx_strand_id
1 'polypeptide(L)'
;MNKKQLSQRDWKNLKKEVVEESAVNVGYFHGIMQALPDYALMDAIRTIALDGWLTVNTEDSTLQNILVTESIKNLNYQDFKDVAPYLFSYPREQRDLDLLVAPVEVSRAYFEELKTNAEELFAIKQDVERLNQSIDKKIEELETDRLPNGDLVIGLDMQREEVLLLRAPDTAHIDDWEVITEGLITDYRSTQSSETQTLNYLVGLDNQEFKTLIRSDVLNRDAIDGFVQVDKDVITEVAPATIPDFRTHRQFYQYAKQFASFREEYGSSYAGYVDLTYERDYPTNFGLDFHSQSILQSRIDDFNNLLSQEGKELVLHTAIGYSQGESYGLAYIREKDKETLPQVVDYLEHTVGAYYRGSLSELAVIKFENIDVERGFNGQQEAVYHIDADELFQDKLKQTQARHPELQRFVSPEIAQKQQELAQQPTKESPGRMM
;
A
#
# COMPACT_ATOMS: atom_id res chain seq x y z
N MET A 1 -52.41 51.77 17.84
CA MET A 1 -53.31 50.60 17.74
C MET A 1 -53.93 50.32 19.10
N ASN A 2 -55.22 50.02 19.11
CA ASN A 2 -56.04 49.87 20.31
C ASN A 2 -55.56 48.65 21.14
N LYS A 3 -55.18 48.87 22.40
CA LYS A 3 -54.66 47.83 23.30
C LYS A 3 -55.78 46.84 23.68
N LYS A 4 -55.86 45.70 23.00
CA LYS A 4 -56.76 44.62 23.42
C LYS A 4 -56.01 43.74 24.44
N GLN A 5 -56.04 44.13 25.71
CA GLN A 5 -55.61 43.24 26.80
C GLN A 5 -56.56 42.04 26.86
N LEU A 6 -56.02 40.82 27.01
CA LEU A 6 -56.84 39.61 27.19
C LEU A 6 -57.73 39.81 28.42
N SER A 7 -59.05 39.66 28.24
CA SER A 7 -59.99 39.73 29.35
C SER A 7 -59.84 38.49 30.25
N GLN A 8 -60.31 38.57 31.50
CA GLN A 8 -60.30 37.40 32.40
C GLN A 8 -61.06 36.19 31.82
N ARG A 9 -62.05 36.44 30.97
CA ARG A 9 -62.78 35.39 30.23
C ARG A 9 -61.88 34.71 29.20
N ASP A 10 -61.05 35.47 28.50
CA ASP A 10 -60.16 34.93 27.46
C ASP A 10 -59.05 34.08 28.07
N TRP A 11 -58.46 34.51 29.18
CA TRP A 11 -57.48 33.71 29.94
C TRP A 11 -58.05 32.38 30.44
N LYS A 12 -59.30 32.40 30.95
CA LYS A 12 -59.99 31.17 31.37
C LYS A 12 -60.27 30.24 30.21
N ASN A 13 -60.60 30.78 29.03
CA ASN A 13 -60.84 29.98 27.83
C ASN A 13 -59.55 29.33 27.35
N LEU A 14 -58.43 30.05 27.30
CA LEU A 14 -57.12 29.49 26.93
C LEU A 14 -56.70 28.35 27.86
N LYS A 15 -56.88 28.52 29.17
CA LYS A 15 -56.61 27.44 30.13
C LYS A 15 -57.52 26.25 29.87
N LYS A 16 -58.82 26.52 29.70
CA LYS A 16 -59.84 25.49 29.46
C LYS A 16 -59.55 24.67 28.20
N GLU A 17 -59.11 25.31 27.13
CA GLU A 17 -58.71 24.68 25.87
C GLU A 17 -57.61 23.65 26.09
N VAL A 18 -56.54 24.00 26.84
CA VAL A 18 -55.48 23.03 27.17
C VAL A 18 -55.99 21.89 28.05
N VAL A 19 -56.91 22.17 28.98
CA VAL A 19 -57.50 21.14 29.86
C VAL A 19 -58.37 20.16 29.06
N GLU A 20 -59.11 20.64 28.06
CA GLU A 20 -60.04 19.83 27.26
C GLU A 20 -59.35 19.12 26.08
N GLU A 21 -58.42 19.80 25.40
CA GLU A 21 -57.78 19.31 24.18
C GLU A 21 -56.38 18.72 24.41
N SER A 22 -55.81 18.88 25.61
CA SER A 22 -54.43 18.53 25.98
C SER A 22 -53.34 19.36 25.30
N ALA A 23 -52.17 19.41 25.93
CA ALA A 23 -51.00 20.08 25.39
C ALA A 23 -50.50 19.47 24.06
N VAL A 24 -50.85 18.21 23.77
CA VAL A 24 -50.54 17.54 22.49
C VAL A 24 -51.21 18.27 21.32
N ASN A 25 -52.51 18.58 21.46
CA ASN A 25 -53.28 19.19 20.37
C ASN A 25 -53.13 20.71 20.35
N VAL A 26 -53.02 21.35 21.51
CA VAL A 26 -52.81 22.80 21.57
C VAL A 26 -51.40 23.17 21.09
N GLY A 27 -50.38 22.36 21.42
CA GLY A 27 -48.99 22.63 21.10
C GLY A 27 -48.36 23.73 21.99
N TYR A 28 -47.06 23.64 22.20
CA TYR A 28 -46.30 24.59 23.02
C TYR A 28 -44.85 24.74 22.56
N PHE A 29 -44.21 25.84 22.93
CA PHE A 29 -42.81 26.14 22.62
C PHE A 29 -41.85 25.43 23.56
N HIS A 30 -40.65 25.17 23.04
CA HIS A 30 -39.51 24.72 23.83
C HIS A 30 -39.24 25.72 24.97
N GLY A 31 -39.15 25.23 26.21
CA GLY A 31 -38.98 26.03 27.42
C GLY A 31 -40.19 26.05 28.37
N ILE A 32 -41.39 25.59 27.96
CA ILE A 32 -42.58 25.61 28.83
C ILE A 32 -42.36 24.88 30.17
N MET A 33 -41.57 23.80 30.17
CA MET A 33 -41.29 23.01 31.37
C MET A 33 -40.54 23.81 32.45
N GLN A 34 -39.72 24.78 32.05
CA GLN A 34 -38.98 25.65 32.96
C GLN A 34 -39.85 26.77 33.52
N ALA A 35 -40.92 27.13 32.81
CA ALA A 35 -41.89 28.13 33.24
C ALA A 35 -42.95 27.56 34.21
N LEU A 36 -43.09 26.23 34.30
CA LEU A 36 -44.03 25.60 35.21
C LEU A 36 -43.51 25.67 36.66
N PRO A 37 -44.31 26.20 37.61
CA PRO A 37 -43.93 26.23 39.02
C PRO A 37 -43.93 24.84 39.65
N ASP A 38 -43.01 24.62 40.58
CA ASP A 38 -42.78 23.33 41.24
C ASP A 38 -44.04 22.70 41.82
N TYR A 39 -44.93 23.50 42.42
CA TYR A 39 -46.15 22.96 43.02
C TYR A 39 -47.07 22.30 41.98
N ALA A 40 -47.20 22.90 40.80
CA ALA A 40 -48.07 22.39 39.74
C ALA A 40 -47.50 21.11 39.11
N LEU A 41 -46.16 21.05 38.98
CA LEU A 41 -45.45 19.84 38.55
C LEU A 41 -45.64 18.71 39.58
N MET A 42 -45.48 19.00 40.86
CA MET A 42 -45.63 18.00 41.93
C MET A 42 -47.07 17.46 42.01
N ASP A 43 -48.07 18.33 41.85
CA ASP A 43 -49.48 17.89 41.82
C ASP A 43 -49.80 17.11 40.54
N ALA A 44 -49.25 17.49 39.39
CA ALA A 44 -49.36 16.72 38.16
C ALA A 44 -48.76 15.31 38.30
N ILE A 45 -47.57 15.19 38.89
CA ILE A 45 -46.93 13.90 39.15
C ILE A 45 -47.80 13.03 40.07
N ARG A 46 -48.41 13.62 41.10
CA ARG A 46 -49.34 12.89 41.99
C ARG A 46 -50.55 12.37 41.24
N THR A 47 -51.19 13.20 40.42
CA THR A 47 -52.33 12.80 39.59
C THR A 47 -51.97 11.66 38.64
N ILE A 48 -50.87 11.81 37.90
CA ILE A 48 -50.39 10.81 36.94
C ILE A 48 -50.07 9.47 37.63
N ALA A 49 -49.46 9.53 38.81
CA ALA A 49 -49.11 8.34 39.59
C ALA A 49 -50.36 7.62 40.16
N LEU A 50 -51.40 8.37 40.54
CA LEU A 50 -52.66 7.80 41.05
C LEU A 50 -53.51 7.19 39.94
N ASP A 51 -53.53 7.81 38.76
CA ASP A 51 -54.37 7.38 37.65
C ASP A 51 -53.72 6.28 36.78
N GLY A 52 -52.43 5.97 37.00
CA GLY A 52 -51.73 4.86 36.37
C GLY A 52 -51.49 5.01 34.86
N TRP A 53 -51.41 6.25 34.37
CA TRP A 53 -51.34 6.56 32.93
C TRP A 53 -50.00 6.24 32.24
N LEU A 54 -48.98 5.88 33.01
CA LEU A 54 -47.63 5.68 32.49
C LEU A 54 -47.17 4.23 32.66
N THR A 55 -46.47 3.73 31.64
CA THR A 55 -45.74 2.46 31.69
C THR A 55 -44.27 2.70 31.38
N VAL A 56 -43.43 1.69 31.59
CA VAL A 56 -41.99 1.76 31.25
C VAL A 56 -41.74 2.04 29.76
N ASN A 57 -42.73 1.76 28.89
CA ASN A 57 -42.62 1.95 27.45
C ASN A 57 -43.23 3.27 26.94
N THR A 58 -43.66 4.16 27.82
CA THR A 58 -44.21 5.46 27.40
C THR A 58 -43.10 6.36 26.89
N GLU A 59 -43.19 6.83 25.64
CA GLU A 59 -42.20 7.73 25.04
C GLU A 59 -42.05 9.04 25.81
N ASP A 60 -40.82 9.58 25.88
CA ASP A 60 -40.50 10.83 26.58
C ASP A 60 -41.34 12.01 26.11
N SER A 61 -41.64 12.08 24.81
CA SER A 61 -42.51 13.10 24.20
C SER A 61 -43.94 13.02 24.75
N THR A 62 -44.47 11.81 24.90
CA THR A 62 -45.80 11.53 25.45
C THR A 62 -45.82 11.84 26.94
N LEU A 63 -44.79 11.44 27.68
CA LEU A 63 -44.61 11.76 29.09
C LEU A 63 -44.60 13.29 29.32
N GLN A 64 -43.82 14.02 28.53
CA GLN A 64 -43.72 15.47 28.63
C GLN A 64 -45.06 16.15 28.34
N ASN A 65 -45.80 15.70 27.33
CA ASN A 65 -47.11 16.25 26.99
C ASN A 65 -48.15 16.02 28.09
N ILE A 66 -48.17 14.83 28.70
CA ILE A 66 -49.04 14.51 29.83
C ILE A 66 -48.68 15.43 31.01
N LEU A 67 -47.39 15.53 31.33
CA LEU A 67 -46.91 16.34 32.44
C LEU A 67 -47.24 17.83 32.27
N VAL A 68 -47.06 18.41 31.07
CA VAL A 68 -47.44 19.80 30.77
C VAL A 68 -48.96 20.00 30.90
N THR A 69 -49.76 19.08 30.37
CA THR A 69 -51.23 19.15 30.44
C THR A 69 -51.72 19.13 31.88
N GLU A 70 -51.26 18.17 32.68
CA GLU A 70 -51.64 18.04 34.09
C GLU A 70 -51.10 19.19 34.95
N SER A 71 -49.92 19.71 34.64
CA SER A 71 -49.38 20.86 35.36
C SER A 71 -50.24 22.10 35.10
N ILE A 72 -50.63 22.34 33.85
CA ILE A 72 -51.49 23.48 33.49
C ILE A 72 -52.85 23.39 34.18
N LYS A 73 -53.44 22.19 34.33
CA LYS A 73 -54.69 22.00 35.12
C LYS A 73 -54.55 22.57 36.53
N ASN A 74 -53.42 22.31 37.19
CA ASN A 74 -53.16 22.71 38.57
C ASN A 74 -52.67 24.15 38.75
N LEU A 75 -52.41 24.91 37.68
CA LEU A 75 -51.98 26.31 37.79
C LEU A 75 -53.06 27.21 38.38
N ASN A 76 -52.67 28.17 39.22
CA ASN A 76 -53.59 29.25 39.59
C ASN A 76 -53.68 30.28 38.44
N TYR A 77 -54.57 31.26 38.59
CA TYR A 77 -54.82 32.24 37.53
C TYR A 77 -53.63 33.15 37.20
N GLN A 78 -52.79 33.49 38.19
CA GLN A 78 -51.63 34.35 37.94
C GLN A 78 -50.51 33.54 37.29
N ASP A 79 -50.20 32.36 37.82
CA ASP A 79 -49.12 31.52 37.29
C ASP A 79 -49.45 31.00 35.87
N PHE A 80 -50.73 30.81 35.57
CA PHE A 80 -51.15 30.49 34.20
C PHE A 80 -50.79 31.61 33.19
N LYS A 81 -50.81 32.89 33.60
CA LYS A 81 -50.43 33.97 32.70
C LYS A 81 -48.95 33.97 32.35
N ASP A 82 -48.11 33.47 33.25
CA ASP A 82 -46.67 33.37 33.03
C ASP A 82 -46.32 32.18 32.11
N VAL A 83 -47.14 31.12 32.16
CA VAL A 83 -46.98 29.91 31.33
C VAL A 83 -47.65 30.04 29.96
N ALA A 84 -48.77 30.77 29.87
CA ALA A 84 -49.57 30.87 28.66
C ALA A 84 -48.82 31.38 27.41
N PRO A 85 -47.85 32.31 27.48
CA PRO A 85 -47.07 32.73 26.31
C PRO A 85 -46.39 31.58 25.57
N TYR A 86 -46.11 30.47 26.26
CA TYR A 86 -45.51 29.28 25.69
C TYR A 86 -46.51 28.36 24.97
N LEU A 87 -47.82 28.58 25.11
CA LEU A 87 -48.86 27.80 24.40
C LEU A 87 -49.13 28.40 23.02
N PHE A 88 -49.30 27.56 21.98
CA PHE A 88 -49.54 28.08 20.63
C PHE A 88 -50.86 28.82 20.49
N SER A 89 -51.88 28.45 21.28
CA SER A 89 -53.17 29.14 21.34
C SER A 89 -53.08 30.57 21.89
N TYR A 90 -51.96 30.92 22.55
CA TYR A 90 -51.74 32.30 23.01
C TYR A 90 -51.63 33.28 21.82
N PRO A 91 -52.39 34.38 21.80
CA PRO A 91 -52.42 35.30 20.66
C PRO A 91 -51.03 35.82 20.31
N ARG A 92 -50.62 35.65 19.04
CA ARG A 92 -49.32 36.11 18.52
C ARG A 92 -49.08 37.59 18.80
N GLU A 93 -50.12 38.42 18.60
CA GLU A 93 -50.09 39.87 18.84
C GLU A 93 -49.77 40.25 20.30
N GLN A 94 -50.03 39.36 21.25
CA GLN A 94 -49.63 39.55 22.66
C GLN A 94 -48.27 38.93 22.97
N ARG A 95 -47.91 37.85 22.29
CA ARG A 95 -46.58 37.23 22.42
C ARG A 95 -45.46 38.16 21.92
N ASP A 96 -45.73 38.91 20.85
CA ASP A 96 -44.80 39.89 20.27
C ASP A 96 -44.54 41.10 21.19
N LEU A 97 -45.34 41.29 22.24
CA LEU A 97 -45.14 42.34 23.25
C LEU A 97 -44.22 41.92 24.40
N ASP A 98 -44.13 40.62 24.71
CA ASP A 98 -43.42 40.09 25.88
C ASP A 98 -42.10 39.35 25.55
N LEU A 99 -41.79 39.09 24.27
CA LEU A 99 -40.50 38.53 23.84
C LEU A 99 -39.61 39.62 23.22
N LEU A 100 -38.48 39.91 23.88
CA LEU A 100 -37.34 40.68 23.34
C LEU A 100 -36.64 39.89 22.20
N VAL A 101 -37.34 39.60 21.12
CA VAL A 101 -36.71 39.11 19.89
C VAL A 101 -37.11 40.08 18.79
N ALA A 102 -36.22 41.02 18.50
CA ALA A 102 -36.35 41.82 17.29
C ALA A 102 -36.36 40.85 16.10
N PRO A 103 -37.39 40.86 15.23
CA PRO A 103 -37.30 40.14 13.97
C PRO A 103 -36.07 40.65 13.25
N VAL A 104 -35.20 39.75 12.79
CA VAL A 104 -34.11 40.12 11.87
C VAL A 104 -34.78 40.88 10.72
N GLU A 105 -34.44 42.15 10.52
CA GLU A 105 -34.93 42.90 9.37
C GLU A 105 -34.33 42.25 8.12
N VAL A 106 -35.08 41.33 7.51
CA VAL A 106 -34.74 40.75 6.22
C VAL A 106 -34.93 41.85 5.18
N SER A 107 -33.92 42.70 5.03
CA SER A 107 -33.86 43.62 3.90
C SER A 107 -33.83 42.80 2.62
N ARG A 108 -34.37 43.35 1.53
CA ARG A 108 -34.29 42.68 0.22
C ARG A 108 -32.84 42.36 -0.16
N ALA A 109 -31.88 43.21 0.23
CA ALA A 109 -30.46 42.97 0.01
C ALA A 109 -29.96 41.72 0.77
N TYR A 110 -30.32 41.56 2.05
CA TYR A 110 -29.93 40.39 2.84
C TYR A 110 -30.58 39.09 2.34
N PHE A 111 -31.82 39.17 1.85
CA PHE A 111 -32.49 38.03 1.22
C PHE A 111 -31.80 37.60 -0.09
N GLU A 112 -31.47 38.55 -0.96
CA GLU A 112 -30.76 38.25 -2.22
C GLU A 112 -29.35 37.72 -1.93
N GLU A 113 -28.64 38.26 -0.93
CA GLU A 113 -27.33 37.76 -0.49
C GLU A 113 -27.42 36.30 0.00
N LEU A 114 -28.38 35.99 0.88
CA LEU A 114 -28.62 34.61 1.33
C LEU A 114 -28.96 33.67 0.17
N LYS A 115 -29.74 34.15 -0.79
CA LYS A 115 -30.13 33.39 -1.98
C LYS A 115 -28.93 33.12 -2.88
N THR A 116 -28.11 34.13 -3.17
CA THR A 116 -26.88 33.98 -3.96
C THR A 116 -25.91 33.02 -3.28
N ASN A 117 -25.67 33.19 -1.97
CA ASN A 117 -24.79 32.30 -1.22
C ASN A 117 -25.33 30.86 -1.20
N ALA A 118 -26.64 30.66 -1.12
CA ALA A 118 -27.24 29.34 -1.20
C ALA A 118 -27.10 28.73 -2.60
N GLU A 119 -27.36 29.49 -3.67
CA GLU A 119 -27.22 29.06 -5.06
C GLU A 119 -25.77 28.67 -5.40
N GLU A 120 -24.79 29.48 -4.97
CA GLU A 120 -23.36 29.15 -5.09
C GLU A 120 -23.02 27.86 -4.34
N LEU A 121 -23.53 27.69 -3.11
CA LEU A 121 -23.25 26.50 -2.32
C LEU A 121 -23.91 25.24 -2.89
N PHE A 122 -25.10 25.34 -3.50
CA PHE A 122 -25.73 24.25 -4.24
C PHE A 122 -25.00 23.92 -5.54
N ALA A 123 -24.52 24.92 -6.28
CA ALA A 123 -23.74 24.72 -7.50
C ALA A 123 -22.42 24.00 -7.19
N ILE A 124 -21.69 24.46 -6.16
CA ILE A 124 -20.46 23.80 -5.70
C ILE A 124 -20.75 22.36 -5.30
N LYS A 125 -21.79 22.08 -4.50
CA LYS A 125 -22.15 20.68 -4.14
C LYS A 125 -22.43 19.80 -5.35
N GLN A 126 -23.16 20.31 -6.36
CA GLN A 126 -23.45 19.54 -7.57
C GLN A 126 -22.20 19.27 -8.41
N ASP A 127 -21.29 20.24 -8.53
CA ASP A 127 -20.04 20.07 -9.28
C ASP A 127 -19.12 19.06 -8.59
N VAL A 128 -19.12 19.03 -7.26
CA VAL A 128 -18.37 18.06 -6.45
C VAL A 128 -18.90 16.65 -6.60
N GLU A 129 -20.22 16.46 -6.48
CA GLU A 129 -20.84 15.15 -6.69
C GLU A 129 -20.54 14.62 -8.11
N ARG A 130 -20.53 15.51 -9.12
CA ARG A 130 -20.16 15.15 -10.50
C ARG A 130 -18.68 14.77 -10.62
N LEU A 131 -17.78 15.50 -9.96
CA LEU A 131 -16.34 15.22 -10.01
C LEU A 131 -16.02 13.88 -9.33
N ASN A 132 -16.61 13.62 -8.15
CA ASN A 132 -16.43 12.37 -7.42
C ASN A 132 -16.99 11.18 -8.23
N GLN A 133 -18.19 11.32 -8.78
CA GLN A 133 -18.75 10.32 -9.70
C GLN A 133 -17.87 10.12 -10.95
N SER A 134 -17.12 11.13 -11.38
CA SER A 134 -16.18 11.00 -12.49
C SER A 134 -14.91 10.26 -12.10
N ILE A 135 -14.40 10.41 -10.87
CA ILE A 135 -13.20 9.72 -10.39
C ILE A 135 -13.51 8.26 -10.09
N ASP A 136 -14.61 7.98 -9.37
CA ASP A 136 -15.03 6.63 -9.06
C ASP A 136 -15.24 5.80 -10.33
N LYS A 137 -15.81 6.39 -11.39
CA LYS A 137 -15.95 5.73 -12.69
C LYS A 137 -14.63 5.49 -13.42
N LYS A 138 -13.63 6.36 -13.24
CA LYS A 138 -12.29 6.17 -13.80
C LYS A 138 -11.54 5.07 -13.07
N ILE A 139 -11.70 4.97 -11.75
CA ILE A 139 -11.16 3.85 -10.96
C ILE A 139 -11.83 2.54 -11.40
N GLU A 140 -13.17 2.52 -11.47
CA GLU A 140 -13.91 1.34 -11.91
C GLU A 140 -13.49 0.90 -13.31
N GLU A 141 -13.28 1.82 -14.25
CA GLU A 141 -12.77 1.50 -15.59
C GLU A 141 -11.42 0.77 -15.54
N LEU A 142 -10.47 1.27 -14.75
CA LEU A 142 -9.13 0.68 -14.67
C LEU A 142 -9.11 -0.69 -13.99
N GLU A 143 -9.96 -0.89 -12.97
CA GLU A 143 -10.02 -2.14 -12.20
C GLU A 143 -10.93 -3.19 -12.87
N THR A 144 -11.82 -2.77 -13.78
CA THR A 144 -12.86 -3.61 -14.35
C THR A 144 -13.10 -3.36 -15.84
N ASP A 145 -12.08 -3.41 -16.70
CA ASP A 145 -12.14 -3.29 -18.18
C ASP A 145 -13.08 -4.35 -18.85
N ARG A 146 -14.37 -4.36 -18.45
CA ARG A 146 -15.49 -5.31 -18.59
C ARG A 146 -15.65 -6.39 -17.51
N LEU A 147 -14.59 -6.81 -16.84
CA LEU A 147 -14.57 -7.74 -15.69
C LEU A 147 -13.38 -7.38 -14.78
N PRO A 148 -13.38 -7.75 -13.48
CA PRO A 148 -12.22 -7.54 -12.62
C PRO A 148 -10.96 -8.11 -13.26
N ASN A 149 -10.00 -7.25 -13.59
CA ASN A 149 -8.74 -7.62 -14.24
C ASN A 149 -7.62 -7.88 -13.22
N GLY A 150 -7.87 -7.63 -11.93
CA GLY A 150 -6.90 -7.78 -10.85
C GLY A 150 -6.08 -6.51 -10.58
N ASP A 151 -6.14 -5.52 -11.47
CA ASP A 151 -5.51 -4.22 -11.27
C ASP A 151 -6.26 -3.45 -10.18
N LEU A 152 -5.53 -2.61 -9.45
CA LEU A 152 -6.00 -1.90 -8.26
C LEU A 152 -5.48 -0.48 -8.26
N VAL A 153 -6.37 0.51 -8.13
CA VAL A 153 -5.96 1.89 -7.89
C VAL A 153 -5.60 2.04 -6.42
N ILE A 154 -4.31 2.05 -6.12
CA ILE A 154 -3.81 2.12 -4.74
C ILE A 154 -3.56 3.55 -4.27
N GLY A 155 -3.53 4.54 -5.18
CA GLY A 155 -3.28 5.92 -4.80
C GLY A 155 -3.77 6.96 -5.82
N LEU A 156 -4.05 8.16 -5.33
CA LEU A 156 -4.49 9.33 -6.10
C LEU A 156 -3.63 10.55 -5.75
N ASP A 157 -3.26 11.34 -6.76
CA ASP A 157 -2.70 12.68 -6.62
C ASP A 157 -3.66 13.67 -7.27
N MET A 158 -4.46 14.34 -6.43
CA MET A 158 -5.47 15.30 -6.86
C MET A 158 -4.90 16.63 -7.36
N GLN A 159 -3.65 16.95 -7.05
CA GLN A 159 -3.02 18.19 -7.54
C GLN A 159 -2.53 18.02 -8.97
N ARG A 160 -2.06 16.82 -9.31
CA ARG A 160 -1.57 16.47 -10.64
C ARG A 160 -2.59 15.75 -11.51
N GLU A 161 -3.73 15.39 -10.94
CA GLU A 161 -4.76 14.59 -11.59
C GLU A 161 -4.17 13.25 -12.09
N GLU A 162 -3.44 12.56 -11.22
CA GLU A 162 -2.79 11.28 -11.50
C GLU A 162 -3.36 10.17 -10.61
N VAL A 163 -3.50 8.96 -11.17
CA VAL A 163 -3.72 7.71 -10.43
C VAL A 163 -2.42 6.91 -10.36
N LEU A 164 -2.26 6.16 -9.28
CA LEU A 164 -1.27 5.10 -9.15
C LEU A 164 -1.99 3.75 -9.25
N LEU A 165 -1.81 3.09 -10.38
CA LEU A 165 -2.38 1.78 -10.67
C LEU A 165 -1.36 0.70 -10.35
N LEU A 166 -1.74 -0.26 -9.51
CA LEU A 166 -1.00 -1.50 -9.29
C LEU A 166 -1.61 -2.57 -10.19
N ARG A 167 -0.84 -3.10 -11.12
CA ARG A 167 -1.31 -4.15 -12.03
C ARG A 167 -1.16 -5.52 -11.40
N ALA A 168 -2.08 -6.42 -11.66
CA ALA A 168 -1.88 -7.79 -11.20
C ALA A 168 -0.67 -8.43 -11.92
N PRO A 169 0.07 -9.36 -11.28
CA PRO A 169 1.22 -9.99 -11.92
C PRO A 169 0.90 -10.70 -13.24
N ASP A 170 -0.34 -11.15 -13.44
CA ASP A 170 -0.83 -11.77 -14.68
C ASP A 170 -1.17 -10.79 -15.80
N THR A 171 -1.38 -9.51 -15.47
CA THR A 171 -1.64 -8.43 -16.43
C THR A 171 -0.43 -7.52 -16.64
N ALA A 172 0.55 -7.55 -15.74
CA ALA A 172 1.83 -6.88 -15.86
C ALA A 172 2.68 -7.57 -16.94
N HIS A 173 2.78 -6.97 -18.12
CA HIS A 173 3.61 -7.48 -19.21
C HIS A 173 5.05 -6.97 -19.05
N ILE A 174 5.83 -7.67 -18.23
CA ILE A 174 7.23 -7.34 -17.96
C ILE A 174 8.14 -8.22 -18.82
N ASP A 175 8.93 -7.59 -19.68
CA ASP A 175 9.88 -8.29 -20.53
C ASP A 175 11.17 -8.66 -19.78
N ASP A 176 11.83 -9.73 -20.22
CA ASP A 176 13.11 -10.21 -19.65
C ASP A 176 14.17 -9.11 -19.57
N TRP A 177 14.25 -8.23 -20.57
CA TRP A 177 15.27 -7.18 -20.67
C TRP A 177 15.08 -6.05 -19.65
N GLU A 178 13.89 -5.95 -19.05
CA GLU A 178 13.60 -5.01 -17.95
C GLU A 178 14.11 -5.53 -16.60
N VAL A 179 14.21 -6.85 -16.48
CA VAL A 179 14.68 -7.54 -15.27
C VAL A 179 16.18 -7.78 -15.33
N ILE A 180 16.73 -8.15 -16.49
CA ILE A 180 18.14 -8.52 -16.65
C ILE A 180 19.05 -7.28 -16.60
N THR A 181 20.05 -7.35 -15.73
CA THR A 181 21.10 -6.32 -15.61
C THR A 181 22.48 -6.93 -15.92
N GLU A 182 23.47 -6.08 -16.20
CA GLU A 182 24.82 -6.50 -16.62
C GLU A 182 25.52 -7.45 -15.62
N GLY A 183 25.26 -7.28 -14.31
CA GLY A 183 25.85 -8.11 -13.28
C GLY A 183 25.18 -9.47 -13.09
N LEU A 184 23.94 -9.67 -13.59
CA LEU A 184 23.20 -10.92 -13.41
C LEU A 184 23.82 -12.04 -14.26
N ILE A 185 24.27 -13.11 -13.60
CA ILE A 185 24.82 -14.29 -14.28
C ILE A 185 23.73 -15.31 -14.59
N THR A 186 22.80 -15.52 -13.67
CA THR A 186 21.85 -16.63 -13.75
C THR A 186 20.69 -16.33 -14.71
N ASP A 187 20.54 -17.17 -15.71
CA ASP A 187 19.34 -17.27 -16.56
C ASP A 187 18.56 -18.54 -16.24
N TYR A 188 17.32 -18.40 -15.77
CA TYR A 188 16.43 -19.53 -15.43
C TYR A 188 15.98 -20.35 -16.65
N ARG A 189 16.06 -19.78 -17.85
CA ARG A 189 15.69 -20.47 -19.11
C ARG A 189 16.79 -21.44 -19.54
N SER A 190 18.00 -21.28 -18.98
CA SER A 190 19.10 -22.21 -19.20
C SER A 190 18.81 -23.55 -18.55
N THR A 191 19.20 -24.63 -19.22
CA THR A 191 19.18 -25.98 -18.63
C THR A 191 20.32 -26.20 -17.62
N GLN A 192 21.26 -25.26 -17.53
CA GLN A 192 22.39 -25.32 -16.59
C GLN A 192 21.98 -24.79 -15.21
N SER A 193 22.49 -25.42 -14.14
CA SER A 193 22.30 -24.89 -12.79
C SER A 193 22.96 -23.52 -12.64
N SER A 194 22.51 -22.75 -11.65
CA SER A 194 23.08 -21.44 -11.35
C SER A 194 24.58 -21.52 -11.02
N GLU A 195 25.00 -22.59 -10.34
CA GLU A 195 26.40 -22.83 -10.01
C GLU A 195 27.24 -23.12 -11.25
N THR A 196 26.72 -23.93 -12.18
CA THR A 196 27.37 -24.17 -13.47
C THR A 196 27.51 -22.87 -14.27
N GLN A 197 26.45 -22.07 -14.36
CA GLN A 197 26.49 -20.78 -15.05
C GLN A 197 27.53 -19.85 -14.43
N THR A 198 27.59 -19.80 -13.09
CA THR A 198 28.57 -19.02 -12.33
C THR A 198 30.00 -19.46 -12.62
N LEU A 199 30.30 -20.76 -12.57
CA LEU A 199 31.65 -21.24 -12.85
C LEU A 199 32.04 -21.04 -14.31
N ASN A 200 31.11 -21.24 -15.26
CA ASN A 200 31.35 -20.95 -16.67
C ASN A 200 31.65 -19.47 -16.90
N TYR A 201 30.91 -18.57 -16.23
CA TYR A 201 31.18 -17.13 -16.26
C TYR A 201 32.60 -16.83 -15.77
N LEU A 202 32.98 -17.34 -14.59
CA LEU A 202 34.31 -17.11 -14.01
C LEU A 202 35.45 -17.69 -14.87
N VAL A 203 35.26 -18.87 -15.47
CA VAL A 203 36.22 -19.47 -16.42
C VAL A 203 36.33 -18.66 -17.71
N GLY A 204 35.24 -18.01 -18.13
CA GLY A 204 35.16 -17.18 -19.32
C GLY A 204 35.76 -15.78 -19.16
N LEU A 205 36.06 -15.35 -17.93
CA LEU A 205 36.80 -14.11 -17.69
C LEU A 205 38.23 -14.23 -18.24
N ASP A 206 38.81 -13.12 -18.68
CA ASP A 206 40.21 -13.03 -19.11
C ASP A 206 41.17 -13.03 -17.90
N ASN A 207 41.06 -14.08 -17.08
CA ASN A 207 41.85 -14.26 -15.86
C ASN A 207 42.17 -15.74 -15.67
N GLN A 208 43.43 -16.08 -15.93
CA GLN A 208 43.93 -17.45 -15.91
C GLN A 208 43.90 -18.08 -14.50
N GLU A 209 43.83 -17.29 -13.43
CA GLU A 209 43.77 -17.81 -12.07
C GLU A 209 42.43 -18.47 -11.77
N PHE A 210 41.29 -17.88 -12.19
CA PHE A 210 39.97 -18.53 -12.09
C PHE A 210 39.96 -19.86 -12.83
N LYS A 211 40.37 -19.82 -14.10
CA LYS A 211 40.42 -21.00 -14.97
C LYS A 211 41.26 -22.12 -14.36
N THR A 212 42.47 -21.80 -13.89
CA THR A 212 43.38 -22.76 -13.26
C THR A 212 42.80 -23.31 -11.96
N LEU A 213 42.24 -22.45 -11.11
CA LEU A 213 41.66 -22.84 -9.83
C LEU A 213 40.50 -23.83 -10.04
N ILE A 214 39.51 -23.44 -10.85
CA ILE A 214 38.30 -24.24 -11.12
C ILE A 214 38.64 -25.57 -11.78
N ARG A 215 39.44 -25.55 -12.86
CA ARG A 215 39.82 -26.79 -13.57
C ARG A 215 40.65 -27.72 -12.68
N SER A 216 41.57 -27.19 -11.89
CA SER A 216 42.35 -28.01 -10.95
C SER A 216 41.48 -28.65 -9.87
N ASP A 217 40.41 -27.98 -9.44
CA ASP A 217 39.47 -28.50 -8.46
C ASP A 217 38.62 -29.65 -9.02
N VAL A 218 38.16 -29.54 -10.27
CA VAL A 218 37.51 -30.66 -10.98
C VAL A 218 38.45 -31.86 -11.02
N LEU A 219 39.67 -31.67 -11.52
CA LEU A 219 40.67 -32.74 -11.62
C LEU A 219 40.99 -33.39 -10.27
N ASN A 220 41.13 -32.59 -9.19
CA ASN A 220 41.41 -33.12 -7.86
C ASN A 220 40.23 -33.88 -7.23
N ARG A 221 38.99 -33.61 -7.67
CA ARG A 221 37.78 -34.27 -7.16
C ARG A 221 37.54 -35.62 -7.83
N ASP A 222 38.09 -35.84 -9.01
CA ASP A 222 38.10 -37.11 -9.72
C ASP A 222 39.22 -38.06 -9.23
N ALA A 223 39.35 -38.16 -7.92
CA ALA A 223 40.37 -38.99 -7.27
C ALA A 223 39.83 -40.39 -6.94
N ILE A 224 40.66 -41.41 -7.20
CA ILE A 224 40.36 -42.82 -6.87
C ILE A 224 41.21 -43.20 -5.65
N ASP A 225 40.57 -43.77 -4.63
CA ASP A 225 41.22 -44.12 -3.35
C ASP A 225 42.00 -42.97 -2.69
N GLY A 226 41.59 -41.72 -2.96
CA GLY A 226 42.22 -40.50 -2.44
C GLY A 226 43.46 -40.04 -3.20
N PHE A 227 43.75 -40.62 -4.36
CA PHE A 227 44.83 -40.22 -5.26
C PHE A 227 44.29 -39.74 -6.61
N VAL A 228 44.92 -38.72 -7.16
CA VAL A 228 44.54 -38.17 -8.47
C VAL A 228 45.09 -39.02 -9.61
N GLN A 229 44.33 -39.14 -10.69
CA GLN A 229 44.80 -39.76 -11.91
C GLN A 229 45.73 -38.80 -12.65
N VAL A 230 46.99 -39.21 -12.86
CA VAL A 230 48.00 -38.41 -13.54
C VAL A 230 48.69 -39.23 -14.61
N ASP A 231 49.13 -38.56 -15.66
CA ASP A 231 49.90 -39.18 -16.73
C ASP A 231 51.35 -39.38 -16.26
N LYS A 232 51.64 -40.57 -15.73
CA LYS A 232 52.99 -40.95 -15.31
C LYS A 232 53.90 -41.29 -16.49
N ASP A 233 53.32 -41.69 -17.62
CA ASP A 233 54.05 -42.15 -18.81
C ASP A 233 54.71 -41.00 -19.56
N VAL A 234 54.23 -39.76 -19.38
CA VAL A 234 54.87 -38.54 -19.90
C VAL A 234 56.31 -38.36 -19.36
N ILE A 235 56.65 -38.92 -18.20
CA ILE A 235 57.99 -38.83 -17.60
C ILE A 235 58.82 -40.01 -18.11
N THR A 236 59.71 -39.76 -19.06
CA THR A 236 60.47 -40.83 -19.74
C THR A 236 61.83 -41.11 -19.10
N GLU A 237 62.30 -40.22 -18.23
CA GLU A 237 63.60 -40.33 -17.54
C GLU A 237 63.59 -41.35 -16.38
N VAL A 238 62.41 -41.74 -15.89
CA VAL A 238 62.25 -42.77 -14.86
C VAL A 238 61.12 -43.74 -15.24
N ALA A 239 61.14 -44.95 -14.68
CA ALA A 239 60.07 -45.92 -14.96
C ALA A 239 58.75 -45.48 -14.30
N PRO A 240 57.59 -45.51 -14.99
CA PRO A 240 56.31 -45.07 -14.45
C PRO A 240 55.90 -45.71 -13.12
N ALA A 241 56.25 -46.99 -12.93
CA ALA A 241 55.97 -47.74 -11.71
C ALA A 241 56.75 -47.25 -10.47
N THR A 242 57.81 -46.46 -10.63
CA THR A 242 58.57 -45.89 -9.51
C THR A 242 58.08 -44.49 -9.12
N ILE A 243 57.19 -43.90 -9.91
CA ILE A 243 56.60 -42.60 -9.65
C ILE A 243 55.50 -42.76 -8.59
N PRO A 244 55.58 -42.05 -7.44
CA PRO A 244 54.60 -42.21 -6.36
C PRO A 244 53.20 -41.75 -6.79
N ASP A 245 52.19 -42.12 -6.00
CA ASP A 245 50.85 -41.56 -6.16
C ASP A 245 50.74 -40.21 -5.43
N PHE A 246 49.89 -39.33 -5.96
CA PHE A 246 49.74 -37.96 -5.47
C PHE A 246 48.29 -37.71 -5.08
N ARG A 247 48.07 -36.89 -4.03
CA ARG A 247 46.72 -36.52 -3.59
C ARG A 247 46.15 -35.33 -4.35
N THR A 248 47.00 -34.54 -5.00
CA THR A 248 46.58 -33.41 -5.82
C THR A 248 47.44 -33.27 -7.06
N HIS A 249 46.86 -32.74 -8.13
CA HIS A 249 47.57 -32.38 -9.36
C HIS A 249 48.70 -31.38 -9.11
N ARG A 250 48.56 -30.53 -8.07
CA ARG A 250 49.64 -29.62 -7.66
C ARG A 250 50.85 -30.38 -7.11
N GLN A 251 50.65 -31.41 -6.30
CA GLN A 251 51.75 -32.23 -5.79
C GLN A 251 52.47 -32.97 -6.92
N PHE A 252 51.71 -33.56 -7.85
CA PHE A 252 52.29 -34.19 -9.03
C PHE A 252 53.09 -33.20 -9.88
N TYR A 253 52.54 -32.03 -10.20
CA TYR A 253 53.26 -31.00 -10.96
C TYR A 253 54.57 -30.58 -10.29
N GLN A 254 54.59 -30.39 -8.97
CA GLN A 254 55.82 -30.02 -8.26
C GLN A 254 56.91 -31.10 -8.33
N TYR A 255 56.51 -32.37 -8.34
CA TYR A 255 57.40 -33.49 -8.58
C TYR A 255 57.84 -33.58 -10.06
N ALA A 256 56.90 -33.41 -10.98
CA ALA A 256 57.08 -33.67 -12.40
C ALA A 256 57.85 -32.55 -13.13
N LYS A 257 57.73 -31.29 -12.70
CA LYS A 257 58.34 -30.12 -13.36
C LYS A 257 59.87 -30.17 -13.47
N GLN A 258 60.54 -31.03 -12.71
CA GLN A 258 61.99 -31.22 -12.79
C GLN A 258 62.43 -32.06 -13.99
N PHE A 259 61.55 -32.90 -14.54
CA PHE A 259 61.83 -33.74 -15.70
C PHE A 259 61.68 -32.95 -17.00
N ALA A 260 62.55 -33.24 -17.97
CA ALA A 260 62.56 -32.54 -19.25
C ALA A 260 61.37 -32.96 -20.11
N SER A 261 61.03 -34.24 -20.17
CA SER A 261 59.90 -34.72 -20.99
C SER A 261 58.56 -34.17 -20.52
N PHE A 262 58.36 -34.03 -19.20
CA PHE A 262 57.16 -33.38 -18.66
C PHE A 262 57.06 -31.91 -19.10
N ARG A 263 58.17 -31.16 -19.06
CA ARG A 263 58.18 -29.74 -19.49
C ARG A 263 58.00 -29.57 -20.99
N GLU A 264 58.39 -30.56 -21.78
CA GLU A 264 58.16 -30.56 -23.23
C GLU A 264 56.68 -30.71 -23.55
N GLU A 265 55.97 -31.61 -22.86
CA GLU A 265 54.54 -31.83 -23.05
C GLU A 265 53.68 -30.69 -22.47
N TYR A 266 53.90 -30.33 -21.20
CA TYR A 266 53.00 -29.46 -20.44
C TYR A 266 53.53 -28.04 -20.24
N GLY A 267 54.73 -27.74 -20.72
CA GLY A 267 55.39 -26.47 -20.49
C GLY A 267 55.92 -26.30 -19.06
N SER A 268 56.19 -25.05 -18.68
CA SER A 268 56.84 -24.71 -17.40
C SER A 268 55.92 -24.10 -16.34
N SER A 269 54.63 -23.95 -16.61
CA SER A 269 53.67 -23.35 -15.67
C SER A 269 52.65 -24.37 -15.16
N TYR A 270 52.20 -24.20 -13.92
CA TYR A 270 51.14 -25.04 -13.36
C TYR A 270 49.81 -24.84 -14.09
N ALA A 271 49.52 -23.60 -14.50
CA ALA A 271 48.33 -23.26 -15.27
C ALA A 271 48.28 -24.00 -16.62
N GLY A 272 49.41 -24.04 -17.35
CA GLY A 272 49.48 -24.76 -18.63
C GLY A 272 49.29 -26.27 -18.46
N TYR A 273 49.89 -26.85 -17.42
CA TYR A 273 49.67 -28.25 -17.07
C TYR A 273 48.20 -28.56 -16.76
N VAL A 274 47.55 -27.75 -15.92
CA VAL A 274 46.14 -27.93 -15.54
C VAL A 274 45.23 -27.80 -16.77
N ASP A 275 45.46 -26.79 -17.61
CA ASP A 275 44.64 -26.55 -18.79
C ASP A 275 44.70 -27.71 -19.79
N LEU A 276 45.91 -28.17 -20.13
CA LEU A 276 46.09 -29.28 -21.06
C LEU A 276 45.55 -30.60 -20.50
N THR A 277 45.76 -30.85 -19.20
CA THR A 277 45.22 -32.05 -18.54
C THR A 277 43.69 -32.03 -18.53
N TYR A 278 43.09 -30.90 -18.15
CA TYR A 278 41.64 -30.75 -18.12
C TYR A 278 41.03 -30.92 -19.52
N GLU A 279 41.59 -30.29 -20.55
CA GLU A 279 41.05 -30.38 -21.92
C GLU A 279 41.16 -31.80 -22.50
N ARG A 280 42.19 -32.56 -22.10
CA ARG A 280 42.35 -33.95 -22.48
C ARG A 280 41.34 -34.85 -21.75
N ASP A 281 41.21 -34.69 -20.44
CA ASP A 281 40.44 -35.62 -19.59
C ASP A 281 38.93 -35.27 -19.58
N TYR A 282 38.60 -33.99 -19.81
CA TYR A 282 37.24 -33.44 -19.86
C TYR A 282 37.01 -32.65 -21.16
N PRO A 283 36.86 -33.33 -22.31
CA PRO A 283 36.59 -32.68 -23.59
C PRO A 283 35.21 -32.02 -23.67
N THR A 284 34.36 -32.24 -22.68
CA THR A 284 33.05 -31.58 -22.51
C THR A 284 32.98 -30.93 -21.12
N ASN A 285 31.95 -30.10 -20.89
CA ASN A 285 31.74 -29.45 -19.59
C ASN A 285 31.26 -30.40 -18.47
N PHE A 286 31.20 -31.72 -18.72
CA PHE A 286 30.66 -32.69 -17.76
C PHE A 286 31.30 -32.61 -16.37
N GLY A 287 32.63 -32.51 -16.29
CA GLY A 287 33.33 -32.46 -15.00
C GLY A 287 33.00 -31.21 -14.20
N LEU A 288 32.88 -30.07 -14.89
CA LEU A 288 32.45 -28.80 -14.28
C LEU A 288 31.00 -28.89 -13.81
N ASP A 289 30.09 -29.38 -14.66
CA ASP A 289 28.67 -29.51 -14.35
C ASP A 289 28.43 -30.43 -13.16
N PHE A 290 29.13 -31.56 -13.12
CA PHE A 290 28.99 -32.56 -12.05
C PHE A 290 29.49 -32.06 -10.69
N HIS A 291 30.53 -31.21 -10.67
CA HIS A 291 31.14 -30.72 -9.44
C HIS A 291 30.76 -29.28 -9.06
N SER A 292 29.94 -28.60 -9.88
CA SER A 292 29.74 -27.15 -9.81
C SER A 292 29.35 -26.65 -8.43
N GLN A 293 28.32 -27.26 -7.83
CA GLN A 293 27.84 -26.91 -6.49
C GLN A 293 28.95 -27.05 -5.42
N SER A 294 29.67 -28.17 -5.43
CA SER A 294 30.72 -28.44 -4.45
C SER A 294 31.93 -27.52 -4.60
N ILE A 295 32.29 -27.17 -5.84
CA ILE A 295 33.37 -26.22 -6.14
C ILE A 295 32.97 -24.85 -5.64
N LEU A 296 31.81 -24.35 -6.05
CA LEU A 296 31.34 -23.03 -5.67
C LEU A 296 31.26 -22.87 -4.15
N GLN A 297 30.68 -23.84 -3.45
CA GLN A 297 30.58 -23.83 -1.98
C GLN A 297 31.94 -23.81 -1.29
N SER A 298 32.94 -24.51 -1.81
CA SER A 298 34.27 -24.62 -1.19
C SER A 298 35.24 -23.50 -1.59
N ARG A 299 34.96 -22.78 -2.68
CA ARG A 299 35.87 -21.81 -3.30
C ARG A 299 35.34 -20.38 -3.36
N ILE A 300 34.16 -20.10 -2.81
CA ILE A 300 33.56 -18.76 -2.87
C ILE A 300 34.50 -17.67 -2.33
N ASP A 301 35.20 -17.93 -1.24
CA ASP A 301 36.16 -16.98 -0.66
C ASP A 301 37.37 -16.77 -1.58
N ASP A 302 37.89 -17.85 -2.18
CA ASP A 302 38.99 -17.78 -3.14
C ASP A 302 38.57 -16.94 -4.37
N PHE A 303 37.36 -17.14 -4.88
CA PHE A 303 36.83 -16.36 -6.00
C PHE A 303 36.63 -14.89 -5.65
N ASN A 304 36.06 -14.60 -4.49
CA ASN A 304 35.86 -13.23 -4.04
C ASN A 304 37.17 -12.50 -3.73
N ASN A 305 38.20 -13.21 -3.27
CA ASN A 305 39.55 -12.66 -3.13
C ASN A 305 40.13 -12.25 -4.49
N LEU A 306 39.95 -13.05 -5.54
CA LEU A 306 40.38 -12.70 -6.90
C LEU A 306 39.58 -11.52 -7.47
N LEU A 307 38.24 -11.56 -7.39
CA LEU A 307 37.36 -10.49 -7.87
C LEU A 307 37.62 -9.15 -7.15
N SER A 308 38.00 -9.20 -5.88
CA SER A 308 38.26 -7.98 -5.10
C SER A 308 39.40 -7.12 -5.65
N GLN A 309 40.33 -7.71 -6.40
CA GLN A 309 41.44 -7.00 -7.04
C GLN A 309 40.94 -6.06 -8.15
N GLU A 310 39.77 -6.35 -8.71
CA GLU A 310 39.08 -5.54 -9.73
C GLU A 310 37.92 -4.72 -9.15
N GLY A 311 37.80 -4.65 -7.82
CA GLY A 311 36.68 -3.95 -7.17
C GLY A 311 35.34 -4.69 -7.27
N LYS A 312 35.36 -6.00 -7.58
CA LYS A 312 34.16 -6.83 -7.77
C LYS A 312 33.90 -7.80 -6.61
N GLU A 313 32.70 -8.34 -6.57
CA GLU A 313 32.26 -9.38 -5.63
C GLU A 313 31.20 -10.27 -6.28
N LEU A 314 31.36 -11.59 -6.17
CA LEU A 314 30.35 -12.57 -6.50
C LEU A 314 29.37 -12.68 -5.33
N VAL A 315 28.12 -12.32 -5.60
CA VAL A 315 26.98 -12.44 -4.69
C VAL A 315 26.16 -13.64 -5.11
N LEU A 316 25.91 -14.55 -4.17
CA LEU A 316 25.03 -15.69 -4.33
C LEU A 316 23.80 -15.49 -3.45
N HIS A 317 22.62 -15.71 -4.03
CA HIS A 317 21.35 -15.58 -3.33
C HIS A 317 20.44 -16.76 -3.64
N THR A 318 19.49 -17.06 -2.77
CA THR A 318 18.48 -18.09 -3.02
C THR A 318 17.11 -17.47 -2.82
N ALA A 319 16.41 -17.23 -3.93
CA ALA A 319 15.04 -16.75 -3.91
C ALA A 319 14.08 -17.91 -3.69
N ILE A 320 13.07 -17.72 -2.85
CA ILE A 320 12.05 -18.74 -2.59
C ILE A 320 11.00 -18.67 -3.70
N GLY A 321 10.63 -19.83 -4.24
CA GLY A 321 9.61 -19.96 -5.28
C GLY A 321 8.18 -19.96 -4.74
N TYR A 322 7.21 -20.04 -5.65
CA TYR A 322 5.79 -19.98 -5.32
C TYR A 322 5.29 -21.26 -4.63
N SER A 323 5.82 -22.42 -5.04
CA SER A 323 5.42 -23.72 -4.49
C SER A 323 6.32 -24.18 -3.34
N GLN A 324 5.79 -25.01 -2.42
CA GLN A 324 6.60 -25.58 -1.34
C GLN A 324 7.81 -26.34 -1.89
N GLY A 325 9.01 -25.90 -1.49
CA GLY A 325 10.28 -26.51 -1.87
C GLY A 325 10.86 -26.00 -3.18
N GLU A 326 10.20 -25.07 -3.87
CA GLU A 326 10.75 -24.38 -5.02
C GLU A 326 11.72 -23.28 -4.56
N SER A 327 12.91 -23.24 -5.14
CA SER A 327 13.90 -22.20 -4.86
C SER A 327 14.78 -21.99 -6.08
N TYR A 328 15.21 -20.75 -6.28
CA TYR A 328 16.02 -20.33 -7.39
C TYR A 328 17.36 -19.84 -6.86
N GLY A 329 18.43 -20.57 -7.19
CA GLY A 329 19.79 -20.11 -6.93
C GLY A 329 20.13 -19.00 -7.92
N LEU A 330 20.56 -17.84 -7.43
CA LEU A 330 20.88 -16.67 -8.24
C LEU A 330 22.33 -16.24 -7.97
N ALA A 331 23.03 -15.82 -9.01
CA ALA A 331 24.39 -15.36 -8.97
C ALA A 331 24.54 -14.02 -9.68
N TYR A 332 25.31 -13.12 -9.08
CA TYR A 332 25.50 -11.76 -9.55
C TYR A 332 26.93 -11.28 -9.31
N ILE A 333 27.53 -10.58 -10.28
CA ILE A 333 28.80 -9.88 -10.12
C ILE A 333 28.52 -8.43 -9.78
N ARG A 334 28.75 -8.11 -8.50
CA ARG A 334 28.61 -6.79 -7.94
C ARG A 334 29.85 -5.95 -8.17
N GLU A 335 29.67 -4.73 -8.68
CA GLU A 335 30.73 -3.71 -8.70
C GLU A 335 30.65 -2.85 -7.42
N LYS A 336 31.67 -2.92 -6.57
CA LYS A 336 31.62 -2.36 -5.20
C LYS A 336 31.53 -0.83 -5.16
N ASP A 337 31.90 -0.17 -6.23
CA ASP A 337 31.85 1.28 -6.40
C ASP A 337 30.50 1.80 -6.94
N LYS A 338 29.72 0.96 -7.61
CA LYS A 338 28.42 1.31 -8.18
C LYS A 338 27.24 1.02 -7.25
N GLU A 339 27.32 -0.06 -6.49
CA GLU A 339 26.18 -0.63 -5.79
C GLU A 339 26.58 -1.29 -4.46
N THR A 340 25.64 -1.30 -3.52
CA THR A 340 25.81 -1.90 -2.19
C THR A 340 25.31 -3.35 -2.15
N LEU A 341 25.86 -4.19 -1.26
CA LEU A 341 25.41 -5.57 -1.12
C LEU A 341 23.89 -5.68 -0.84
N PRO A 342 23.30 -4.85 0.06
CA PRO A 342 21.85 -4.90 0.28
C PRO A 342 21.03 -4.57 -0.97
N GLN A 343 21.49 -3.64 -1.82
CA GLN A 343 20.80 -3.33 -3.08
C GLN A 343 20.81 -4.51 -4.04
N VAL A 344 21.95 -5.20 -4.17
CA VAL A 344 22.04 -6.40 -5.00
C VAL A 344 21.15 -7.52 -4.47
N VAL A 345 21.19 -7.77 -3.16
CA VAL A 345 20.34 -8.81 -2.54
C VAL A 345 18.85 -8.47 -2.71
N ASP A 346 18.47 -7.20 -2.53
CA ASP A 346 17.10 -6.74 -2.75
C ASP A 346 16.66 -6.94 -4.21
N TYR A 347 17.51 -6.57 -5.18
CA TYR A 347 17.26 -6.84 -6.60
C TYR A 347 17.11 -8.34 -6.91
N LEU A 348 18.00 -9.17 -6.37
CA LEU A 348 17.94 -10.62 -6.60
C LEU A 348 16.69 -11.26 -6.00
N GLU A 349 16.23 -10.82 -4.83
CA GLU A 349 15.01 -11.35 -4.20
C GLU A 349 13.74 -10.78 -4.84
N HIS A 350 13.63 -9.46 -4.89
CA HIS A 350 12.38 -8.74 -5.13
C HIS A 350 12.22 -8.26 -6.57
N THR A 351 13.23 -8.45 -7.42
CA THR A 351 13.10 -8.22 -8.86
C THR A 351 13.27 -9.54 -9.62
N VAL A 352 14.45 -10.16 -9.56
CA VAL A 352 14.74 -11.40 -10.30
C VAL A 352 13.96 -12.58 -9.73
N GLY A 353 14.03 -12.79 -8.42
CA GLY A 353 13.29 -13.86 -7.72
C GLY A 353 11.78 -13.70 -7.89
N ALA A 354 11.27 -12.49 -7.70
CA ALA A 354 9.88 -12.14 -7.94
C ALA A 354 9.42 -12.42 -9.37
N TYR A 355 10.27 -12.13 -10.38
CA TYR A 355 10.00 -12.44 -11.78
C TYR A 355 9.90 -13.95 -12.02
N TYR A 356 10.88 -14.71 -11.52
CA TYR A 356 10.93 -16.17 -11.74
C TYR A 356 9.76 -16.91 -11.10
N ARG A 357 9.25 -16.42 -9.96
CA ARG A 357 8.05 -16.99 -9.32
C ARG A 357 6.72 -16.43 -9.83
N GLY A 358 6.74 -15.45 -10.73
CA GLY A 358 5.54 -14.84 -11.31
C GLY A 358 4.79 -13.86 -10.40
N SER A 359 5.50 -13.27 -9.44
CA SER A 359 4.95 -12.28 -8.49
C SER A 359 5.38 -10.83 -8.80
N LEU A 360 6.33 -10.63 -9.72
CA LEU A 360 6.74 -9.29 -10.12
C LEU A 360 5.56 -8.60 -10.85
N SER A 361 5.28 -7.38 -10.43
CA SER A 361 4.14 -6.57 -10.85
C SER A 361 4.60 -5.18 -11.29
N GLU A 362 3.69 -4.47 -11.97
CA GLU A 362 3.88 -3.14 -12.51
C GLU A 362 3.06 -2.10 -11.72
N LEU A 363 3.70 -0.99 -11.41
CA LEU A 363 3.07 0.23 -10.91
C LEU A 363 3.09 1.27 -12.02
N ALA A 364 1.91 1.70 -12.46
CA ALA A 364 1.75 2.70 -13.50
C ALA A 364 1.21 4.01 -12.92
N VAL A 365 1.88 5.12 -13.23
CA VAL A 365 1.35 6.47 -12.99
C VAL A 365 0.59 6.90 -14.24
N ILE A 366 -0.70 7.19 -14.10
CA ILE A 366 -1.59 7.51 -15.23
C ILE A 366 -2.31 8.81 -14.95
N LYS A 367 -2.35 9.74 -15.91
CA LYS A 367 -3.16 10.96 -15.78
C LYS A 367 -4.64 10.69 -15.99
N PHE A 368 -5.50 11.45 -15.32
CA PHE A 368 -6.94 11.35 -15.46
C PHE A 368 -7.39 11.59 -16.90
N GLU A 369 -6.73 12.49 -17.64
CA GLU A 369 -7.04 12.76 -19.05
C GLU A 369 -6.85 11.54 -19.97
N ASN A 370 -6.03 10.56 -19.56
CA ASN A 370 -5.76 9.33 -20.31
C ASN A 370 -6.80 8.24 -20.06
N ILE A 371 -7.74 8.47 -19.13
CA ILE A 371 -8.77 7.51 -18.72
C ILE A 371 -10.12 8.02 -19.22
N ASP A 372 -10.66 7.44 -20.28
CA ASP A 372 -12.00 7.75 -20.78
C ASP A 372 -12.98 6.70 -20.27
N VAL A 373 -14.05 7.12 -19.58
CA VAL A 373 -15.01 6.18 -18.97
C VAL A 373 -15.77 5.35 -20.02
N GLU A 374 -15.93 5.85 -21.24
CA GLU A 374 -16.64 5.15 -22.32
C GLU A 374 -15.68 4.39 -23.24
N ARG A 375 -14.48 4.95 -23.48
CA ARG A 375 -13.51 4.40 -24.44
C ARG A 375 -12.38 3.59 -23.79
N GLY A 376 -12.28 3.67 -22.47
CA GLY A 376 -11.26 3.05 -21.66
C GLY A 376 -9.95 3.84 -21.58
N PHE A 377 -8.97 3.26 -20.89
CA PHE A 377 -7.61 3.73 -20.80
C PHE A 377 -6.92 3.72 -22.18
N ASN A 378 -6.30 4.85 -22.54
CA ASN A 378 -5.68 5.03 -23.85
C ASN A 378 -4.26 4.40 -23.99
N GLY A 379 -3.73 3.80 -22.93
CA GLY A 379 -2.40 3.18 -22.90
C GLY A 379 -1.25 4.11 -22.51
N GLN A 380 -1.47 5.41 -22.32
CA GLN A 380 -0.41 6.37 -22.00
C GLN A 380 -0.15 6.45 -20.48
N GLN A 381 1.08 6.08 -20.10
CA GLN A 381 1.58 6.12 -18.73
C GLN A 381 2.66 7.21 -18.61
N GLU A 382 2.71 7.90 -17.46
CA GLU A 382 3.71 8.92 -17.17
C GLU A 382 5.00 8.32 -16.60
N ALA A 383 4.87 7.23 -15.84
CA ALA A 383 5.98 6.48 -15.28
C ALA A 383 5.56 5.05 -14.96
N VAL A 384 6.54 4.14 -15.01
CA VAL A 384 6.38 2.72 -14.72
C VAL A 384 7.44 2.30 -13.73
N TYR A 385 7.04 1.53 -12.72
CA TYR A 385 7.93 0.96 -11.71
C TYR A 385 7.62 -0.52 -11.51
N HIS A 386 8.63 -1.29 -11.13
CA HIS A 386 8.46 -2.70 -10.79
C HIS A 386 8.33 -2.87 -9.27
N ILE A 387 7.48 -3.80 -8.86
CA ILE A 387 7.32 -4.15 -7.46
C ILE A 387 6.98 -5.63 -7.30
N ASP A 388 7.52 -6.23 -6.25
CA ASP A 388 7.18 -7.58 -5.82
C ASP A 388 5.80 -7.58 -5.17
N ALA A 389 4.79 -8.16 -5.84
CA ALA A 389 3.43 -8.17 -5.34
C ALA A 389 3.30 -8.98 -4.05
N ASP A 390 4.19 -9.95 -3.82
CA ASP A 390 4.16 -10.72 -2.59
C ASP A 390 4.46 -9.81 -1.40
N GLU A 391 5.25 -8.76 -1.51
CA GLU A 391 5.51 -7.87 -0.37
C GLU A 391 4.31 -7.00 0.04
N LEU A 392 3.29 -6.92 -0.82
CA LEU A 392 2.14 -6.04 -0.68
C LEU A 392 0.96 -6.71 0.07
N PHE A 393 1.23 -7.27 1.25
CA PHE A 393 0.24 -7.99 2.05
C PHE A 393 -0.76 -7.10 2.82
N GLN A 394 -0.44 -5.82 3.05
CA GLN A 394 -1.22 -4.94 3.91
C GLN A 394 -1.58 -3.64 3.20
N ASP A 395 -1.16 -2.50 3.75
CA ASP A 395 -1.33 -1.18 3.16
C ASP A 395 -0.43 -1.07 1.93
N LYS A 396 -0.96 -1.51 0.78
CA LYS A 396 -0.24 -1.60 -0.50
C LYS A 396 0.37 -0.27 -0.88
N LEU A 397 -0.33 0.85 -0.65
CA LEU A 397 0.17 2.18 -0.94
C LEU A 397 1.39 2.50 -0.08
N LYS A 398 1.29 2.33 1.24
CA LYS A 398 2.40 2.63 2.14
C LYS A 398 3.61 1.74 1.89
N GLN A 399 3.39 0.46 1.59
CA GLN A 399 4.47 -0.48 1.25
C GLN A 399 5.13 -0.10 -0.08
N THR A 400 4.33 0.27 -1.09
CA THR A 400 4.82 0.80 -2.37
C THR A 400 5.65 2.06 -2.17
N GLN A 401 5.18 3.00 -1.35
CA GLN A 401 5.87 4.25 -1.04
C GLN A 401 7.16 4.07 -0.22
N ALA A 402 7.31 2.93 0.48
CA ALA A 402 8.54 2.59 1.17
C ALA A 402 9.63 2.14 0.18
N ARG A 403 9.25 1.45 -0.90
CA ARG A 403 10.16 1.03 -1.98
C ARG A 403 10.46 2.15 -2.97
N HIS A 404 9.47 2.96 -3.27
CA HIS A 404 9.52 4.04 -4.27
C HIS A 404 9.18 5.40 -3.60
N PRO A 405 10.13 6.04 -2.90
CA PRO A 405 9.89 7.27 -2.14
C PRO A 405 9.34 8.45 -2.96
N GLU A 406 9.56 8.48 -4.26
CA GLU A 406 8.99 9.45 -5.21
C GLU A 406 7.46 9.36 -5.34
N LEU A 407 6.86 8.24 -4.91
CA LEU A 407 5.40 8.01 -4.90
C LEU A 407 4.73 8.49 -3.60
N GLN A 408 5.46 9.12 -2.67
CA GLN A 408 4.91 9.64 -1.40
C GLN A 408 3.82 10.71 -1.57
N ARG A 409 3.70 11.31 -2.76
CA ARG A 409 2.65 12.29 -3.08
C ARG A 409 1.24 11.70 -3.19
N PHE A 410 1.14 10.40 -3.51
CA PHE A 410 -0.14 9.72 -3.65
C PHE A 410 -0.77 9.48 -2.27
N VAL A 411 -2.08 9.67 -2.18
CA VAL A 411 -2.88 9.32 -0.99
C VAL A 411 -3.88 8.22 -1.36
N SER A 412 -4.35 7.46 -0.37
CA SER A 412 -5.31 6.40 -0.66
C SER A 412 -6.62 6.98 -1.23
N PRO A 413 -7.35 6.23 -2.07
CA PRO A 413 -8.64 6.70 -2.60
C PRO A 413 -9.61 7.19 -1.52
N GLU A 414 -9.67 6.52 -0.38
CA GLU A 414 -10.56 6.92 0.74
C GLU A 414 -10.12 8.23 1.39
N ILE A 415 -8.82 8.51 1.45
CA ILE A 415 -8.29 9.77 1.97
C ILE A 415 -8.53 10.89 0.96
N ALA A 416 -8.31 10.64 -0.33
CA ALA A 416 -8.56 11.60 -1.40
C ALA A 416 -10.02 12.05 -1.42
N GLN A 417 -10.97 11.11 -1.34
CA GLN A 417 -12.40 11.40 -1.26
C GLN A 417 -12.72 12.29 -0.05
N LYS A 418 -12.21 11.96 1.15
CA LYS A 418 -12.40 12.79 2.36
C LYS A 418 -11.78 14.18 2.22
N GLN A 419 -10.60 14.30 1.61
CA GLN A 419 -9.94 15.59 1.41
C GLN A 419 -10.71 16.48 0.44
N GLN A 420 -11.28 15.91 -0.63
CA GLN A 420 -12.19 16.64 -1.51
C GLN A 420 -13.44 17.13 -0.76
N GLU A 421 -14.10 16.24 -0.01
CA GLU A 421 -15.26 16.59 0.81
C GLU A 421 -14.96 17.73 1.80
N LEU A 422 -13.76 17.73 2.41
CA LEU A 422 -13.33 18.74 3.38
C LEU A 422 -12.90 20.06 2.74
N ALA A 423 -12.18 20.02 1.62
CA ALA A 423 -11.69 21.22 0.92
C ALA A 423 -12.82 22.10 0.38
N GLN A 424 -14.02 21.54 0.28
CA GLN A 424 -15.20 22.21 -0.28
C GLN A 424 -16.25 22.54 0.79
N GLN A 425 -15.95 22.30 2.08
CA GLN A 425 -16.75 22.86 3.17
C GLN A 425 -16.49 24.38 3.25
N PRO A 426 -17.53 25.23 3.33
CA PRO A 426 -17.35 26.66 3.42
C PRO A 426 -16.51 26.98 4.67
N THR A 427 -15.35 27.61 4.47
CA THR A 427 -14.58 28.22 5.56
C THR A 427 -15.49 29.18 6.30
N LYS A 428 -15.78 28.87 7.57
CA LYS A 428 -16.41 29.84 8.48
C LYS A 428 -15.46 31.01 8.64
N GLU A 429 -15.61 32.04 7.82
CA GLU A 429 -15.01 33.33 8.11
C GLU A 429 -15.56 33.81 9.46
N SER A 430 -14.64 34.02 10.41
CA SER A 430 -14.95 34.64 11.68
C SER A 430 -15.43 36.07 11.42
N PRO A 431 -16.54 36.54 12.03
CA PRO A 431 -16.97 37.92 11.84
C PRO A 431 -15.93 38.85 12.45
N GLY A 432 -15.09 39.41 11.57
CA GLY A 432 -14.18 40.50 11.89
C GLY A 432 -14.97 41.73 12.29
N ARG A 433 -14.80 42.13 13.56
CA ARG A 433 -15.09 43.45 14.13
C ARG A 433 -15.17 44.56 13.06
N MET A 434 -16.37 45.08 12.81
CA MET A 434 -16.50 46.48 12.42
C MET A 434 -16.42 47.33 13.69
N MET A 435 -15.37 48.15 13.77
CA MET A 435 -15.36 49.35 14.61
C MET A 435 -16.19 50.44 13.95
#